data_AF-A0A4Q1D626-F1
#
_entry.id   AF-A0A4Q1D626-F1
#
_cell.length_a   1.000
_cell.length_b   1.000
_cell.length_c   1.000
_cell.angle_alpha   90.00
_cell.angle_beta   90.00
_cell.angle_gamma   90.00
#
_symmetry.space_group_name_H-M   'P 1'
#
loop_
_entity.id
_entity.type
_entity.pdbx_description
1 polymer ?
#
loop_
_entity_poly.entity_id
_entity_poly.type
_entity_poly.pdbx_seq_one_letter_code
_entity_poly.pdbx_strand_id
1 'polypeptide(L)' 'MSDNKAYTGKQDRIRISSKDPNEVEYVHRLFPSLTHEQIVEAIKRAGPLRQEVMKYLKELTKQ' A
#
# COMPACT_ATOMS: atom_id res chain seq x y z
N MET A 1 -27.33 -24.73 10.64
CA MET A 1 -26.00 -24.17 10.95
C MET A 1 -24.98 -24.87 10.07
N SER A 2 -24.24 -24.13 9.23
CA SER A 2 -23.01 -24.58 8.57
C SER A 2 -22.33 -23.36 7.95
N ASP A 3 -21.25 -22.90 8.57
CA ASP A 3 -20.47 -21.72 8.24
C ASP A 3 -19.91 -21.74 6.82
N ASN A 4 -20.23 -20.70 6.06
CA ASN A 4 -19.63 -20.43 4.75
C ASN A 4 -18.15 -20.05 4.91
N LYS A 5 -17.26 -21.02 4.66
CA LYS A 5 -15.84 -20.80 4.37
C LYS A 5 -15.68 -20.09 3.02
N ALA A 6 -15.76 -18.76 2.99
CA ALA A 6 -15.65 -18.03 1.70
C ALA A 6 -15.01 -16.63 1.76
N TYR A 7 -14.14 -16.32 2.73
CA TYR A 7 -13.58 -14.96 2.86
C TYR A 7 -12.06 -14.83 3.06
N THR A 8 -11.25 -15.85 2.76
CA THR A 8 -9.80 -15.82 3.04
C THR A 8 -8.94 -15.77 1.77
N GLY A 9 -9.14 -14.78 0.89
CA GLY A 9 -8.27 -14.66 -0.30
C GLY A 9 -8.18 -13.31 -0.98
N LYS A 10 -9.02 -12.33 -0.62
CA LYS A 10 -9.03 -11.01 -1.28
C LYS A 10 -8.46 -9.86 -0.44
N GLN A 11 -8.37 -10.02 0.88
CA GLN A 11 -7.93 -8.94 1.77
C GLN A 11 -6.42 -8.66 1.68
N ASP A 12 -5.58 -9.69 1.49
CA ASP A 12 -4.13 -9.50 1.39
C ASP A 12 -3.71 -8.71 0.15
N ARG A 13 -4.38 -8.87 -0.99
CA ARG A 13 -4.08 -8.09 -2.21
C ARG A 13 -4.29 -6.58 -2.05
N ILE A 14 -5.01 -6.17 -1.01
CA ILE A 14 -5.35 -4.77 -0.75
C ILE A 14 -4.34 -4.16 0.22
N ARG A 15 -3.61 -4.97 1.01
CA ARG A 15 -2.70 -4.46 2.03
C ARG A 15 -1.28 -4.38 1.51
N ILE A 16 -0.62 -3.27 1.84
CA ILE A 16 0.78 -3.02 1.55
C ILE A 16 1.54 -2.92 2.87
N SER A 17 2.70 -3.58 2.93
CA SER A 17 3.57 -3.56 4.09
C SER A 17 4.81 -2.75 3.80
N SER A 18 5.11 -1.77 4.67
CA SER A 18 6.36 -1.01 4.59
C SER A 18 7.60 -1.85 4.97
N LYS A 19 7.39 -3.07 5.46
CA LYS A 19 8.46 -4.03 5.79
C LYS A 19 8.76 -4.97 4.62
N ASP A 20 7.92 -5.01 3.59
CA ASP A 20 8.15 -5.81 2.40
C ASP A 20 8.83 -4.93 1.33
N PRO A 21 10.12 -5.17 1.03
CA PRO A 21 10.84 -4.37 0.05
C PRO A 21 10.24 -4.50 -1.35
N ASN A 22 9.61 -5.63 -1.71
CA ASN A 22 9.01 -5.81 -3.04
C ASN A 22 7.81 -4.90 -3.25
N GLU A 23 7.00 -4.74 -2.20
CA GLU A 23 5.84 -3.86 -2.20
C GLU A 23 6.25 -2.38 -2.26
N VAL A 24 7.28 -2.01 -1.49
CA VAL A 24 7.85 -0.65 -1.50
C VAL A 24 8.44 -0.34 -2.88
N GLU A 25 9.17 -1.28 -3.48
CA GLU A 25 9.73 -1.14 -4.82
C GLU A 25 8.64 -1.05 -5.89
N TYR A 26 7.57 -1.85 -5.78
CA TYR A 26 6.42 -1.76 -6.67
C TYR A 26 5.79 -0.36 -6.66
N VAL A 27 5.61 0.24 -5.47
CA VAL A 27 5.08 1.60 -5.36
C VAL A 27 6.08 2.64 -5.86
N HIS A 28 7.37 2.44 -5.65
CA HIS A 28 8.42 3.33 -6.17
C HIS A 28 8.44 3.36 -7.70
N ARG A 29 8.19 2.23 -8.36
CA ARG A 29 8.05 2.20 -9.83
C ARG A 29 6.86 3.02 -10.33
N LEU A 30 5.79 3.14 -9.53
CA LEU A 30 4.62 3.96 -9.87
C LEU A 30 4.82 5.45 -9.56
N PHE A 31 5.62 5.75 -8.53
CA PHE A 31 5.95 7.10 -8.09
C PHE A 31 7.47 7.29 -8.06
N PRO A 32 8.16 7.32 -9.23
CA PRO A 32 9.61 7.40 -9.31
C PRO A 32 10.19 8.71 -8.77
N SER A 33 9.34 9.72 -8.59
CA SER A 33 9.69 11.00 -7.97
C SER A 33 9.89 10.91 -6.46
N LEU A 34 9.47 9.81 -5.82
CA LEU A 34 9.49 9.64 -4.38
C LEU A 34 10.53 8.60 -3.97
N THR A 35 11.18 8.80 -2.83
CA THR A 35 12.15 7.83 -2.30
C THR A 35 11.45 6.67 -1.59
N HIS A 36 12.15 5.53 -1.45
CA HIS A 36 11.66 4.41 -0.65
C HIS A 36 11.29 4.82 0.80
N GLU A 37 12.03 5.77 1.39
CA GLU A 37 11.72 6.30 2.72
C GLU A 37 10.39 7.06 2.75
N GLN A 38 10.13 7.90 1.74
CA GLN A 38 8.86 8.62 1.61
C GLN A 38 7.68 7.66 1.41
N ILE A 39 7.88 6.56 0.68
CA ILE A 39 6.87 5.52 0.50
C ILE A 39 6.61 4.78 1.82
N VAL A 40 7.65 4.40 2.55
CA VAL A 40 7.53 3.77 3.86
C VAL A 40 6.79 4.68 4.84
N GLU A 41 7.11 5.98 4.82
CA GLU A 41 6.45 6.97 5.65
C GLU A 41 4.98 7.16 5.25
N ALA A 42 4.67 7.21 3.95
CA ALA A 42 3.31 7.25 3.44
C ALA A 42 2.50 6.02 3.87
N ILE A 43 3.08 4.82 3.84
CA ILE A 43 2.44 3.60 4.35
C ILE A 43 2.18 3.69 5.86
N LYS A 44 3.10 4.26 6.64
CA LYS A 44 2.91 4.48 8.08
C LYS A 44 1.81 5.51 8.38
N ARG A 45 1.72 6.57 7.57
CA ARG A 45 0.77 7.69 7.75
C ARG A 45 -0.64 7.36 7.23
N ALA A 46 -0.74 6.82 6.02
CA ALA A 46 -2.02 6.45 5.39
C ALA A 46 -2.56 5.09 5.87
N GLY A 47 -1.70 4.26 6.47
CA GLY A 47 -2.02 2.92 6.94
C GLY A 47 -1.72 1.84 5.92
N PRO A 48 -1.95 0.56 6.27
CA PRO A 48 -1.54 -0.58 5.45
C PRO A 48 -2.42 -0.80 4.22
N LEU A 49 -3.41 0.05 3.93
CA LEU A 49 -4.29 -0.12 2.78
C LEU A 49 -3.66 0.51 1.53
N ARG A 50 -3.36 -0.30 0.51
CA ARG A 50 -2.73 0.14 -0.74
C ARG A 50 -3.49 1.29 -1.41
N GLN A 51 -4.82 1.28 -1.37
CA GLN A 51 -5.64 2.36 -1.94
C GLN A 51 -5.41 3.70 -1.24
N GLU A 52 -5.38 3.70 0.10
CA GLU A 52 -5.12 4.90 0.90
C GLU A 52 -3.70 5.40 0.69
N VAL A 53 -2.71 4.50 0.63
CA VAL A 53 -1.31 4.85 0.34
C VAL A 53 -1.19 5.47 -1.05
N MET A 54 -1.75 4.84 -2.09
CA MET A 54 -1.71 5.39 -3.45
C MET A 54 -2.39 6.75 -3.54
N LYS A 55 -3.53 6.92 -2.86
CA LYS A 55 -4.23 8.20 -2.78
C LYS A 55 -3.37 9.26 -2.10
N TYR A 56 -2.77 8.94 -0.95
CA TYR A 56 -1.87 9.83 -0.22
C TYR A 56 -0.67 10.25 -1.07
N LEU A 57 -0.01 9.29 -1.72
CA LEU A 57 1.14 9.55 -2.60
C LEU A 57 0.77 10.40 -3.81
N LYS A 58 -0.41 10.15 -4.42
CA LYS A 58 -0.89 10.95 -5.55
C LYS A 58 -1.14 12.41 -5.18
N GLU A 59 -1.72 12.67 -4.01
CA GLU A 59 -1.89 14.02 -3.49
C GLU A 59 -0.53 14.67 -3.17
N LEU A 60 0.43 13.92 -2.65
CA LEU A 60 1.79 14.40 -2.38
C LEU A 60 2.53 14.83 -3.65
N THR A 61 2.39 14.08 -4.75
CA THR A 61 3.04 14.38 -6.04
C THR A 61 2.36 15.47 -6.85
N LYS A 62 1.16 15.89 -6.47
CA LYS A 62 0.39 16.94 -7.16
C LYS A 62 0.69 18.34 -6.61
N GLN A 63 1.33 18.44 -5.45
CA GLN A 63 1.81 19.70 -4.87
C GLN A 63 3.13 20.11 -5.51
#